data_AF-Q9LLJ7-F1
#
_entry.id   AF-Q9LLJ7-F1
#
_cell.length_a   1.000
_cell.length_b   1.000
_cell.length_c   1.000
_cell.angle_alpha   90.00
_cell.angle_beta   90.00
_cell.angle_gamma   90.00
#
_symmetry.space_group_name_H-M   'P 1'
#
loop_
_entity.id
_entity.type
_entity.pdbx_description
1 polymer ?
#
loop_
_entity_poly.entity_id
_entity_poly.type
_entity_poly.pdbx_seq_one_letter_code
_entity_poly.pdbx_strand_id
1 'polypeptide(L)'
;MPLIRPPSSCHFTHVLATKLGAKLTEVRKNGTCAWLRPDGKTQVTIEYVNDKGAMVPIRVHTVLISTQHDETVTNDEIAADLKEHVIKPVIPEK
;
A
#
# COMPACT_ATOMS: atom_id res chain seq x y z
N MET A 1 -21.94 2.14 9.62
CA MET A 1 -20.72 2.15 8.79
C MET A 1 -19.71 1.25 9.49
N PRO A 2 -19.39 0.05 8.96
CA PRO A 2 -18.59 -0.92 9.70
C PRO A 2 -17.14 -0.45 9.76
N LEU A 3 -16.62 -0.38 10.99
CA LEU A 3 -15.26 0.07 11.32
C LEU A 3 -14.25 -0.90 10.69
N ILE A 4 -13.35 -0.42 9.84
CA ILE A 4 -12.24 -1.23 9.31
C ILE A 4 -11.20 -1.37 10.44
N ARG A 5 -11.46 -2.27 11.39
CA ARG A 5 -10.53 -2.52 12.50
C ARG A 5 -9.57 -3.65 12.10
N PRO A 6 -8.24 -3.44 12.11
CA PRO A 6 -7.31 -4.53 11.84
C PRO A 6 -7.43 -5.62 12.93
N PRO A 7 -7.24 -6.90 12.57
CA PRO A 7 -7.23 -8.00 13.53
C PRO A 7 -6.00 -8.00 14.45
N SER A 8 -4.94 -7.26 14.08
CA SER A 8 -3.72 -7.11 14.88
C SER A 8 -3.76 -5.88 15.78
N SER A 9 -3.11 -5.95 16.94
CA SER A 9 -2.97 -4.87 17.93
C SER A 9 -2.15 -3.65 17.45
N CYS A 10 -1.85 -3.56 16.15
CA CYS A 10 -1.03 -2.51 15.55
C CYS A 10 -1.88 -1.49 14.79
N HIS A 11 -1.39 -0.26 14.71
CA HIS A 11 -2.03 0.84 13.98
C HIS A 11 -2.23 0.48 12.50
N PHE A 12 -3.44 0.75 11.99
CA PHE A 12 -3.83 0.39 10.64
C PHE A 12 -2.94 1.03 9.55
N THR A 13 -2.49 2.28 9.75
CA THR A 13 -1.48 2.96 8.90
C THR A 13 -0.21 2.14 8.72
N HIS A 14 0.36 1.68 9.84
CA HIS A 14 1.57 0.88 9.85
C HIS A 14 1.34 -0.48 9.15
N VAL A 15 0.22 -1.14 9.44
CA VAL A 15 -0.12 -2.43 8.81
C VAL A 15 -0.21 -2.30 7.29
N LEU A 16 -0.88 -1.25 6.78
CA LEU A 16 -1.02 -1.05 5.34
C LEU A 16 0.33 -0.72 4.67
N ALA A 17 1.11 0.20 5.25
CA ALA A 17 2.43 0.53 4.70
C ALA A 17 3.34 -0.71 4.63
N THR A 18 3.43 -1.48 5.72
CA THR A 18 4.22 -2.71 5.77
C THR A 18 3.74 -3.74 4.75
N LYS A 19 2.42 -3.91 4.60
CA LYS A 19 1.86 -4.82 3.59
C LYS A 19 2.14 -4.39 2.15
N LEU A 20 2.11 -3.09 1.85
CA LEU A 20 2.48 -2.58 0.53
C LEU A 20 3.96 -2.87 0.21
N GLY A 21 4.86 -2.66 1.17
CA GLY A 21 6.28 -3.00 1.00
C GLY A 21 6.52 -4.50 0.80
N ALA A 22 5.80 -5.35 1.54
CA ALA A 22 5.84 -6.80 1.34
C ALA A 22 5.30 -7.19 -0.05
N LYS A 23 4.20 -6.55 -0.49
CA LYS A 23 3.59 -6.83 -1.79
C LYS A 23 4.49 -6.40 -2.96
N LEU A 24 5.19 -5.25 -2.86
CA LEU A 24 6.22 -4.84 -3.82
C LEU A 24 7.30 -5.93 -3.99
N THR A 25 7.76 -6.51 -2.87
CA THR A 25 8.75 -7.59 -2.92
C THR A 25 8.18 -8.86 -3.53
N GLU A 26 6.92 -9.19 -3.25
CA GLU A 26 6.23 -10.35 -3.81
C GLU A 26 6.12 -10.26 -5.34
N VAL A 27 5.59 -9.14 -5.86
CA VAL A 27 5.38 -8.94 -7.31
C VAL A 27 6.69 -8.83 -8.09
N ARG A 28 7.78 -8.43 -7.42
CA ARG A 28 9.13 -8.49 -7.97
C ARG A 28 9.64 -9.93 -8.04
N LYS A 29 9.52 -10.69 -6.95
CA LYS A 29 10.09 -12.05 -6.85
C LYS A 29 9.33 -13.08 -7.70
N ASN A 30 8.03 -12.87 -7.92
CA ASN A 30 7.21 -13.77 -8.75
C ASN A 30 7.19 -13.38 -10.24
N GLY A 31 7.82 -12.26 -10.62
CA GLY A 31 7.91 -11.77 -11.99
C GLY A 31 6.69 -11.02 -12.52
N THR A 32 5.65 -10.76 -11.72
CA THR A 32 4.48 -9.96 -12.14
C THR A 32 4.89 -8.55 -12.57
N CYS A 33 5.79 -7.91 -11.82
CA CYS A 33 6.40 -6.63 -12.19
C CYS A 33 7.92 -6.82 -12.28
N ALA A 34 8.37 -7.45 -13.37
CA ALA A 34 9.77 -7.85 -13.55
C ALA A 34 10.76 -6.66 -13.59
N TRP A 35 10.28 -5.45 -13.90
CA TRP A 35 11.06 -4.22 -13.94
C TRP A 35 11.43 -3.66 -12.55
N LEU A 36 10.82 -4.19 -11.47
CA LEU A 36 11.10 -3.74 -10.10
C LEU A 36 12.50 -4.15 -9.64
N ARG A 37 13.19 -3.21 -9.01
CA ARG A 37 14.45 -3.45 -8.29
C ARG A 37 14.24 -3.53 -6.77
N PRO A 38 15.24 -3.95 -5.98
CA PRO A 38 15.02 -4.32 -4.57
C PRO A 38 14.66 -3.17 -3.61
N ASP A 39 15.05 -1.92 -3.90
CA ASP A 39 14.78 -0.78 -3.02
C ASP A 39 13.38 -0.18 -3.27
N GLY A 40 12.62 0.01 -2.19
CA GLY A 40 11.27 0.56 -2.26
C GLY A 40 10.79 1.09 -0.91
N LYS A 41 10.06 2.19 -0.95
CA LYS A 41 9.49 2.90 0.19
C LYS A 41 7.99 3.07 0.00
N THR A 42 7.24 2.90 1.08
CA THR A 42 5.80 3.08 1.09
C THR A 42 5.39 3.95 2.27
N GLN A 43 4.37 4.77 2.06
CA GLN A 43 3.78 5.62 3.08
C GLN A 43 2.27 5.68 2.86
N VAL A 44 1.51 5.58 3.96
CA VAL A 44 0.05 5.59 3.93
C VAL A 44 -0.46 6.61 4.94
N THR A 45 -1.28 7.53 4.47
CA THR A 45 -2.01 8.49 5.28
C THR A 45 -3.46 8.04 5.37
N ILE A 46 -3.95 7.85 6.60
CA ILE A 46 -5.32 7.43 6.88
C ILE A 46 -6.02 8.53 7.66
N GLU A 47 -7.25 8.83 7.27
CA GLU A 47 -8.13 9.69 8.03
C GLU A 47 -8.74 8.89 9.19
N TYR A 48 -8.64 9.43 10.40
CA TYR A 48 -9.17 8.80 11.60
C TYR A 48 -10.17 9.70 12.31
N VAL A 49 -11.14 9.08 12.98
CA VAL A 49 -12.00 9.75 13.98
C VAL A 49 -11.65 9.21 15.37
N ASN A 50 -11.69 10.09 16.37
CA ASN A 50 -11.60 9.71 17.78
C ASN A 50 -13.01 9.39 18.29
N ASP A 51 -13.25 8.13 18.64
CA ASP A 51 -14.47 7.68 19.30
C ASP A 51 -14.14 7.22 20.72
N LYS A 52 -14.41 8.09 21.71
CA LYS A 52 -14.21 7.82 23.15
C LYS A 52 -12.80 7.32 23.49
N GLY A 53 -11.78 7.88 22.84
CA GLY A 53 -10.37 7.52 23.02
C GLY A 53 -9.89 6.38 22.12
N ALA A 54 -10.77 5.75 21.33
CA ALA A 54 -10.37 4.80 20.30
C ALA A 54 -10.20 5.50 18.94
N MET A 55 -9.05 5.28 18.29
CA MET A 55 -8.80 5.79 16.94
C MET A 55 -9.40 4.85 15.89
N VAL A 56 -10.44 5.31 15.22
CA VAL A 56 -11.18 4.56 14.19
C VAL A 56 -10.78 5.05 12.80
N PRO A 57 -10.24 4.19 11.91
CA PRO A 57 -9.93 4.58 10.54
C PRO A 57 -11.21 4.73 9.71
N ILE A 58 -11.31 5.84 8.98
CA ILE A 58 -12.44 6.17 8.10
C ILE A 58 -12.13 5.81 6.66
N ARG A 59 -11.01 6.31 6.13
CA ARG A 59 -10.57 6.06 4.75
C ARG A 59 -9.07 6.25 4.60
N VAL A 60 -8.51 5.65 3.55
CA VAL A 60 -7.16 5.96 3.10
C VAL A 60 -7.20 7.27 2.32
N HIS A 61 -6.46 8.28 2.78
CA HIS A 61 -6.41 9.60 2.17
C HIS A 61 -5.35 9.67 1.07
N THR A 62 -4.15 9.17 1.37
CA THR A 62 -3.00 9.23 0.46
C THR A 62 -2.18 7.96 0.57
N VAL A 63 -1.80 7.42 -0.57
CA VAL A 63 -0.81 6.35 -0.68
C VAL A 63 0.35 6.89 -1.50
N LEU A 64 1.56 6.77 -0.96
CA LEU A 64 2.79 7.13 -1.63
C LEU A 64 3.68 5.89 -1.73
N ILE A 65 4.15 5.62 -2.95
CA ILE A 65 5.10 4.56 -3.25
C ILE A 65 6.23 5.17 -4.05
N SER A 66 7.46 4.94 -3.62
CA SER A 66 8.66 5.23 -4.38
C SER A 66 9.45 3.94 -4.45
N THR A 67 9.71 3.45 -5.66
CA THR A 67 10.37 2.17 -5.87
C THR A 67 11.44 2.32 -6.93
N GLN A 68 12.53 1.59 -6.76
CA GLN A 68 13.56 1.48 -7.77
C GLN A 68 13.04 0.61 -8.93
N HIS A 69 13.37 1.00 -10.15
CA HIS A 69 12.98 0.31 -11.38
C HIS A 69 14.15 0.26 -12.36
N ASP A 70 14.02 -0.53 -13.43
CA ASP A 70 14.94 -0.47 -14.56
C ASP A 70 14.60 0.70 -15.51
N GLU A 71 15.43 0.88 -16.54
CA GLU A 71 15.32 1.99 -17.50
C GLU A 71 14.31 1.71 -18.63
N THR A 72 13.70 0.52 -18.65
CA THR A 72 12.85 0.06 -19.76
C THR A 72 11.37 0.38 -19.56
N VAL A 73 10.95 0.56 -18.31
CA VAL A 73 9.56 0.87 -17.94
C VAL A 73 9.31 2.39 -17.91
N THR A 74 8.14 2.80 -18.38
CA THR A 74 7.68 4.20 -18.33
C THR A 74 6.99 4.55 -17.01
N ASN A 75 6.94 5.84 -16.67
CA ASN A 75 6.23 6.29 -15.46
C ASN A 75 4.74 5.94 -15.46
N ASP A 76 4.10 5.94 -16.63
CA ASP A 76 2.68 5.61 -16.77
C ASP A 76 2.44 4.11 -16.51
N GLU A 77 3.31 3.24 -17.02
CA GLU A 77 3.29 1.80 -16.73
C GLU A 77 3.55 1.52 -15.25
N ILE A 78 4.57 2.18 -14.65
CA ILE A 78 4.84 2.08 -13.21
C ILE A 78 3.58 2.43 -12.42
N ALA A 79 2.94 3.55 -12.73
CA ALA A 79 1.76 4.01 -12.00
C ALA A 79 0.57 3.04 -12.14
N ALA A 80 0.34 2.51 -13.35
CA ALA A 80 -0.73 1.55 -13.62
C ALA A 80 -0.50 0.21 -12.90
N ASP A 81 0.70 -0.35 -13.02
CA ASP A 81 1.08 -1.63 -12.41
C ASP A 81 1.06 -1.56 -10.89
N LEU A 82 1.60 -0.49 -10.30
CA LEU A 82 1.57 -0.31 -8.84
C LEU A 82 0.13 -0.20 -8.34
N LYS A 83 -0.76 0.46 -9.08
CA LYS A 83 -2.17 0.57 -8.71
C LYS A 83 -2.85 -0.80 -8.74
N GLU A 84 -2.64 -1.57 -9.81
CA GLU A 84 -3.33 -2.85 -10.04
C GLU A 84 -2.77 -4.00 -9.21
N HIS A 85 -1.45 -4.14 -9.17
CA HIS A 85 -0.78 -5.32 -8.61
C HIS A 85 -0.30 -5.12 -7.16
N VAL A 86 -0.22 -3.88 -6.68
CA VAL A 86 0.28 -3.57 -5.32
C VAL A 86 -0.79 -2.91 -4.46
N ILE A 87 -1.42 -1.82 -4.91
CA ILE A 87 -2.37 -1.05 -4.09
C ILE A 87 -3.70 -1.79 -3.96
N LYS A 88 -4.39 -2.11 -5.06
CA LYS A 88 -5.71 -2.77 -5.00
C LYS A 88 -5.73 -4.08 -4.21
N PRO A 89 -4.73 -4.98 -4.32
CA PRO A 89 -4.73 -6.23 -3.57
C PRO A 89 -4.54 -6.05 -2.05
N VAL A 90 -3.91 -4.94 -1.63
CA VAL A 90 -3.65 -4.65 -0.20
C VAL A 90 -4.74 -3.75 0.39
N ILE A 91 -5.21 -2.78 -0.39
CA ILE A 91 -6.21 -1.78 -0.02
C ILE A 91 -7.38 -1.93 -1.01
N PRO A 92 -8.30 -2.88 -0.77
CA PRO A 92 -9.46 -3.07 -1.63
C PRO A 92 -10.41 -1.87 -1.54
N GLU A 93 -10.94 -1.45 -2.70
CA GLU A 93 -12.01 -0.46 -2.76
C GLU A 93 -13.27 -1.03 -2.09
N LYS A 94 -13.75 -0.33 -1.07
CA LYS A 94 -15.02 -0.60 -0.39
C LYS A 94 -15.84 0.69 -0.34
#